data_AF-A0A0G1TUP9-F1
#
_entry.id   AF-A0A0G1TUP9-F1
#
_cell.length_a   1.000
_cell.length_b   1.000
_cell.length_c   1.000
_cell.angle_alpha   90.00
_cell.angle_beta   90.00
_cell.angle_gamma   90.00
#
_symmetry.space_group_name_H-M   'P 1'
#
loop_
_entity.id
_entity.type
_entity.pdbx_description
1 polymer ?
#
loop_
_entity_poly.entity_id
_entity_poly.type
_entity_poly.pdbx_seq_one_letter_code
_entity_poly.pdbx_strand_id
1 'polypeptide(L)'
;MTGAEIRRKFLDFFSARGHKIVPSSSLLPDDPSVLLTTAGMQQFKHYYTSTADAMRDFGSLNTASAQKCFRTSDIDEVGDDTHLTFFEMLGNFSFGGYLKKEAIEYAHEFLTKELGLDISYVTIFSAQGGPASGEGGSILIPSDEESRAAWQALGVKDIREEGIDDVFWGPTGTSGPCGPTTEIYCKNANGQDVEVWNLVFNQFFYPGSREELLSGLATKSLEKLKNSGVDTGMGFERLAMIVQKKKNIYETDLFAPFLELLPENIPERERRITVDHIRGSVFLLADGVRPSNKEAGYVLRRLMRRVFVYEHVYTIPAHVVDTITHDIMHEYGEFYKELLEQSDAIRTEISAERERFARTLKNGLKELKSLKINISDKVNVSDAIHITAKSAFKLYETFGLPYEIIKEFGGSTSKSLTRIDFDAEFEKHQEISRAGQEKKFGGHGLVLDTGELKAKDADELARVTRLHSATHLLQAALRKVLGPDVRQMGSDITIERTRFDFSFGHKVTQDELKTIENEVNHVIESDLGVTQETMPFAEATARGALHFFREKYPEMVKVYSFVAKDGAVYSRELCGGPHVTHTLEIGKFRIMKEEASSSGVRRIRATIEP
;
A
#
# COMPACT_ATOMS: atom_id res chain seq x y z
N MET A 1 17.58 22.20 15.72
CA MET A 1 16.81 21.05 16.24
C MET A 1 16.90 19.95 15.21
N THR A 2 17.18 18.72 15.65
CA THR A 2 17.14 17.53 14.79
C THR A 2 15.71 17.15 14.46
N GLY A 3 15.50 16.33 13.44
CA GLY A 3 14.20 15.75 13.11
C GLY A 3 13.59 15.02 14.32
N ALA A 4 14.37 14.18 15.00
CA ALA A 4 13.91 13.47 16.20
C ALA A 4 13.41 14.41 17.30
N GLU A 5 14.10 15.54 17.52
CA GLU A 5 13.67 16.57 18.46
C GLU A 5 12.38 17.26 18.02
N ILE A 6 12.23 17.56 16.72
CA ILE A 6 11.01 18.16 16.15
C ILE A 6 9.81 17.22 16.32
N ARG A 7 9.97 15.93 15.96
CA ARG A 7 8.93 14.90 16.11
C ARG A 7 8.47 14.79 17.55
N ARG A 8 9.42 14.65 18.50
CA ARG A 8 9.11 14.57 19.92
C ARG A 8 8.42 15.84 20.42
N LYS A 9 8.91 17.01 20.04
CA LYS A 9 8.32 18.29 20.45
C LYS A 9 6.86 18.45 19.99
N PHE A 10 6.53 18.01 18.77
CA PHE A 10 5.16 17.98 18.27
C PHE A 10 4.25 17.08 19.11
N LEU A 11 4.69 15.85 19.37
CA LEU A 11 3.90 14.88 20.14
C LEU A 11 3.72 15.34 21.59
N ASP A 12 4.77 15.86 22.23
CA ASP A 12 4.70 16.40 23.59
C ASP A 12 3.78 17.61 23.68
N PHE A 13 3.81 18.50 22.67
CA PHE A 13 2.95 19.69 22.59
C PHE A 13 1.46 19.32 22.59
N PHE A 14 1.07 18.30 21.82
CA PHE A 14 -0.32 17.84 21.77
C PHE A 14 -0.68 16.95 22.97
N SER A 15 0.26 16.14 23.48
CA SER A 15 0.04 15.36 24.69
C SER A 15 -0.27 16.27 25.90
N ALA A 16 0.44 17.39 26.05
CA ALA A 16 0.19 18.38 27.09
C ALA A 16 -1.19 19.06 26.98
N ARG A 17 -1.85 18.95 25.82
CA ARG A 17 -3.19 19.50 25.54
C ARG A 17 -4.30 18.44 25.60
N GLY A 18 -3.99 17.24 26.10
CA GLY A 18 -4.97 16.18 26.30
C GLY A 18 -5.21 15.30 25.06
N HIS A 19 -4.40 15.44 24.01
CA HIS A 19 -4.42 14.50 22.89
C HIS A 19 -3.77 13.18 23.31
N LYS A 20 -4.41 12.07 22.95
CA LYS A 20 -3.80 10.74 23.09
C LYS A 20 -2.78 10.55 21.97
N ILE A 21 -1.53 10.25 22.31
CA ILE A 21 -0.52 9.88 21.32
C ILE A 21 -0.79 8.46 20.83
N VAL A 22 -1.01 8.32 19.53
CA VAL A 22 -1.31 7.06 18.85
C VAL A 22 -0.10 6.70 17.96
N PRO A 23 0.42 5.47 18.07
CA PRO A 23 1.49 4.99 17.18
C PRO A 23 1.07 5.03 15.72
N SER A 24 2.04 5.09 14.80
CA SER A 24 1.78 4.94 13.37
C SER A 24 1.17 3.58 13.06
N SER A 25 0.15 3.56 12.20
CA SER A 25 -0.31 2.33 11.56
C SER A 25 0.65 1.89 10.44
N SER A 26 0.42 0.68 9.93
CA SER A 26 1.15 0.12 8.79
C SER A 26 0.95 0.94 7.51
N LEU A 27 1.96 0.92 6.63
CA LEU A 27 1.84 1.39 5.25
C LEU A 27 0.88 0.53 4.42
N LEU A 28 0.50 -0.66 4.89
CA LEU A 28 -0.57 -1.49 4.34
C LEU A 28 -1.90 -1.18 5.07
N PRO A 29 -2.80 -0.39 4.47
CA PRO A 29 -4.05 -0.01 5.10
C PRO A 29 -5.07 -1.16 5.11
N ASP A 30 -5.97 -1.17 6.09
CA ASP A 30 -7.13 -2.09 6.13
C ASP A 30 -8.25 -1.72 5.13
N ASP A 31 -8.14 -0.53 4.52
CA ASP A 31 -9.05 -0.03 3.49
C ASP A 31 -8.65 -0.59 2.11
N PRO A 32 -9.45 -1.48 1.49
CA PRO A 32 -9.11 -2.12 0.23
C PRO A 32 -9.21 -1.16 -0.97
N SER A 33 -9.74 0.05 -0.77
CA SER A 33 -9.83 1.07 -1.83
C SER A 33 -8.50 1.80 -2.06
N VAL A 34 -7.51 1.62 -1.18
CA VAL A 34 -6.20 2.27 -1.26
C VAL A 34 -5.09 1.24 -1.17
N LEU A 35 -4.02 1.44 -1.95
CA LEU A 35 -2.92 0.49 -2.03
C LEU A 35 -1.94 0.59 -0.86
N LEU A 36 -1.65 1.83 -0.45
CA LEU A 36 -0.72 2.19 0.59
C LEU A 36 -1.33 3.32 1.42
N THR A 37 -0.90 3.46 2.66
CA THR A 37 -1.27 4.59 3.51
C THR A 37 -0.64 5.87 2.97
N THR A 38 -1.43 6.78 2.41
CA THR A 38 -1.02 8.05 1.78
C THR A 38 -1.19 9.27 2.68
N ALA A 39 -1.95 9.15 3.77
CA ALA A 39 -2.27 10.24 4.69
C ALA A 39 -2.40 9.79 6.15
N GLY A 40 -2.07 10.70 7.07
CA GLY A 40 -2.17 10.51 8.52
C GLY A 40 -3.57 10.11 9.00
N MET A 41 -4.59 10.69 8.37
CA MET A 41 -5.98 10.49 8.76
C MET A 41 -6.50 9.08 8.55
N GLN A 42 -5.92 8.30 7.64
CA GLN A 42 -6.53 7.04 7.19
C GLN A 42 -6.71 6.04 8.33
N GLN A 43 -5.80 6.03 9.32
CA GLN A 43 -5.94 5.20 10.52
C GLN A 43 -7.10 5.62 11.44
N PHE A 44 -7.67 6.81 11.22
CA PHE A 44 -8.74 7.39 12.02
C PHE A 44 -10.08 7.52 11.29
N LYS A 45 -10.17 7.09 10.02
CA LYS A 45 -11.36 7.24 9.16
C LYS A 45 -12.67 6.83 9.85
N HIS A 46 -12.64 5.72 10.59
CA HIS A 46 -13.80 5.14 11.28
C HIS A 46 -14.36 5.97 12.44
N TYR A 47 -13.58 6.89 13.00
CA TYR A 47 -14.01 7.74 14.11
C TYR A 47 -14.81 8.96 13.62
N TYR A 48 -14.56 9.45 12.40
CA TYR A 48 -15.37 10.50 11.79
C TYR A 48 -16.74 9.99 11.34
N THR A 49 -16.82 8.74 10.87
CA THR A 49 -18.08 8.10 10.43
C THR A 49 -18.90 7.52 11.59
N SER A 50 -18.47 7.69 12.84
CA SER A 50 -19.12 7.12 14.05
C SER A 50 -19.27 5.60 14.04
N THR A 51 -18.47 4.89 13.24
CA THR A 51 -18.39 3.41 13.26
C THR A 51 -17.47 2.91 14.36
N ALA A 52 -16.57 3.76 14.85
CA ALA A 52 -15.72 3.55 16.02
C ALA A 52 -15.92 4.67 17.05
N ASP A 53 -15.49 4.45 18.29
CA ASP A 53 -15.68 5.39 19.41
C ASP A 53 -14.33 5.77 20.01
N ALA A 54 -13.91 7.02 19.80
CA ALA A 54 -12.61 7.51 20.23
C ALA A 54 -12.47 7.58 21.76
N MET A 55 -13.56 7.87 22.49
CA MET A 55 -13.52 7.87 23.96
C MET A 55 -13.33 6.45 24.50
N ARG A 56 -13.99 5.46 23.90
CA ARG A 56 -13.81 4.06 24.27
C ARG A 56 -12.40 3.55 23.92
N ASP A 57 -11.94 3.85 22.71
CA ASP A 57 -10.74 3.20 22.16
C ASP A 57 -9.44 3.92 22.59
N PHE A 58 -9.49 5.25 22.81
CA PHE A 58 -8.31 6.06 23.16
C PHE A 58 -8.40 6.75 24.53
N GLY A 59 -9.59 6.81 25.14
CA GLY A 59 -9.83 7.60 26.35
C GLY A 59 -9.83 9.12 26.10
N SER A 60 -9.87 9.56 24.84
CA SER A 60 -9.86 10.97 24.44
C SER A 60 -10.57 11.14 23.09
N LEU A 61 -11.26 12.27 22.91
CA LEU A 61 -11.80 12.69 21.61
C LEU A 61 -10.73 13.24 20.67
N ASN A 62 -9.50 13.40 21.16
CA ASN A 62 -8.41 14.05 20.47
C ASN A 62 -7.18 13.12 20.44
N THR A 63 -6.56 12.97 19.28
CA THR A 63 -5.36 12.15 19.11
C THR A 63 -4.27 12.90 18.36
N ALA A 64 -3.02 12.49 18.51
CA ALA A 64 -1.92 12.96 17.67
C ALA A 64 -0.99 11.79 17.30
N SER A 65 -0.40 11.85 16.12
CA SER A 65 0.48 10.79 15.61
C SER A 65 1.53 11.32 14.64
N ALA A 66 2.60 10.54 14.46
CA ALA A 66 3.56 10.68 13.37
C ALA A 66 3.39 9.48 12.43
N GLN A 67 2.51 9.61 11.44
CA GLN A 67 2.11 8.51 10.57
C GLN A 67 3.11 8.33 9.42
N LYS A 68 3.56 7.10 9.21
CA LYS A 68 4.26 6.67 8.00
C LYS A 68 3.32 6.82 6.80
N CYS A 69 3.72 7.58 5.79
CA CYS A 69 2.96 7.75 4.56
C CYS A 69 3.81 7.39 3.33
N PHE A 70 3.15 6.91 2.30
CA PHE A 70 3.79 6.54 1.04
C PHE A 70 2.93 7.00 -0.14
N ARG A 71 3.51 7.81 -1.04
CA ARG A 71 2.84 8.33 -2.24
C ARG A 71 3.51 7.81 -3.50
N THR A 72 2.71 7.14 -4.34
CA THR A 72 3.16 6.63 -5.64
C THR A 72 2.98 7.63 -6.77
N SER A 73 2.12 8.63 -6.57
CA SER A 73 1.88 9.73 -7.51
C SER A 73 3.13 10.58 -7.72
N ASP A 74 3.91 10.77 -6.66
CA ASP A 74 4.99 11.75 -6.60
C ASP A 74 6.36 11.15 -6.99
N ILE A 75 6.39 9.87 -7.42
CA ILE A 75 7.64 9.11 -7.69
C ILE A 75 8.49 9.78 -8.78
N ASP A 76 7.85 10.45 -9.74
CA ASP A 76 8.53 11.03 -10.88
C ASP A 76 9.15 12.39 -10.53
N GLU A 77 8.60 13.09 -9.55
CA GLU A 77 9.04 14.36 -8.96
C GLU A 77 10.19 14.17 -7.96
N VAL A 78 10.31 12.99 -7.33
CA VAL A 78 11.37 12.69 -6.37
C VAL A 78 12.76 13.06 -6.90
N GLY A 79 13.55 13.66 -6.01
CA GLY A 79 14.86 14.23 -6.31
C GLY A 79 14.82 15.74 -6.60
N ASP A 80 13.66 16.37 -6.59
CA ASP A 80 13.51 17.82 -6.53
C ASP A 80 13.76 18.36 -5.10
N ASP A 81 13.20 19.51 -4.74
CA ASP A 81 13.47 20.14 -3.45
C ASP A 81 12.51 19.71 -2.32
N THR A 82 11.36 19.08 -2.63
CA THR A 82 10.26 18.89 -1.66
C THR A 82 9.47 17.58 -1.76
N HIS A 83 9.70 16.75 -2.79
CA HIS A 83 8.97 15.49 -3.00
C HIS A 83 9.73 14.24 -2.57
N LEU A 84 8.97 13.26 -2.06
CA LEU A 84 9.43 11.99 -1.51
C LEU A 84 8.45 10.88 -1.86
N THR A 85 8.94 9.65 -1.92
CA THR A 85 8.05 8.48 -2.01
C THR A 85 7.49 8.11 -0.64
N PHE A 86 8.35 8.06 0.36
CA PHE A 86 8.01 7.84 1.76
C PHE A 86 8.26 9.10 2.55
N PHE A 87 7.33 9.47 3.43
CA PHE A 87 7.48 10.61 4.33
C PHE A 87 6.67 10.40 5.60
N GLU A 88 6.96 11.19 6.63
CA GLU A 88 6.15 11.19 7.85
C GLU A 88 5.15 12.34 7.81
N MET A 89 3.89 12.02 8.11
CA MET A 89 2.85 13.02 8.31
C MET A 89 2.57 13.15 9.79
N LEU A 90 3.03 14.27 10.39
CA LEU A 90 2.62 14.64 11.73
C LEU A 90 1.18 15.16 11.67
N GLY A 91 0.36 14.78 12.64
CA GLY A 91 -1.03 15.22 12.65
C GLY A 91 -1.66 15.19 14.03
N ASN A 92 -2.59 16.12 14.25
CA ASN A 92 -3.52 16.12 15.36
C ASN A 92 -4.95 15.99 14.84
N PHE A 93 -5.74 15.15 15.50
CA PHE A 93 -7.06 14.75 15.05
C PHE A 93 -8.07 14.99 16.17
N SER A 94 -9.26 15.44 15.81
CA SER A 94 -10.39 15.68 16.71
C SER A 94 -11.63 14.99 16.15
N PHE A 95 -12.30 14.20 16.98
CA PHE A 95 -13.54 13.49 16.64
C PHE A 95 -14.74 14.15 17.32
N GLY A 96 -14.81 15.49 17.24
CA GLY A 96 -15.81 16.32 17.92
C GLY A 96 -15.33 16.92 19.24
N GLY A 97 -14.04 16.88 19.56
CA GLY A 97 -13.47 17.53 20.75
C GLY A 97 -13.23 19.04 20.58
N TYR A 98 -12.81 19.45 19.39
CA TYR A 98 -12.66 20.84 18.95
C TYR A 98 -12.77 20.96 17.42
N LEU A 99 -12.85 22.18 16.90
CA LEU A 99 -12.96 22.44 15.46
C LEU A 99 -11.97 23.52 14.99
N LYS A 100 -12.40 24.48 14.16
CA LYS A 100 -11.51 25.35 13.37
C LYS A 100 -10.66 26.26 14.24
N LYS A 101 -11.31 26.99 15.15
CA LYS A 101 -10.65 28.00 15.98
C LYS A 101 -9.49 27.40 16.78
N GLU A 102 -9.75 26.35 17.55
CA GLU A 102 -8.71 25.72 18.38
C GLU A 102 -7.63 25.05 17.53
N ALA A 103 -7.99 24.42 16.40
CA ALA A 103 -7.01 23.83 15.49
C ALA A 103 -6.03 24.88 14.95
N ILE A 104 -6.54 26.04 14.54
CA ILE A 104 -5.76 27.16 14.03
C ILE A 104 -4.89 27.77 15.14
N GLU A 105 -5.45 27.95 16.35
CA GLU A 105 -4.70 28.43 17.52
C GLU A 105 -3.53 27.50 17.87
N TYR A 106 -3.75 26.18 17.90
CA TYR A 106 -2.70 25.20 18.15
C TYR A 106 -1.63 25.20 17.07
N ALA A 107 -2.04 25.26 15.79
CA ALA A 107 -1.08 25.27 14.68
C ALA A 107 -0.21 26.52 14.72
N HIS A 108 -0.82 27.68 14.92
CA HIS A 108 -0.11 28.96 15.05
C HIS A 108 0.83 28.97 16.25
N GLU A 109 0.37 28.52 17.42
CA GLU A 109 1.20 28.46 18.64
C GLU A 109 2.40 27.55 18.45
N PHE A 110 2.20 26.35 17.89
CA PHE A 110 3.30 25.42 17.64
C PHE A 110 4.33 25.99 16.66
N LEU A 111 3.90 26.53 15.53
CA LEU A 111 4.84 27.08 14.54
C LEU A 111 5.57 28.32 15.05
N THR A 112 4.85 29.27 15.65
CA THR A 112 5.43 30.59 16.00
C THR A 112 6.07 30.63 17.38
N LYS A 113 5.50 29.95 18.39
CA LYS A 113 5.97 30.00 19.78
C LYS A 113 6.91 28.84 20.09
N GLU A 114 6.55 27.63 19.68
CA GLU A 114 7.39 26.46 19.95
C GLU A 114 8.58 26.38 18.99
N LEU A 115 8.36 26.63 17.70
CA LEU A 115 9.42 26.51 16.70
C LEU A 115 10.05 27.84 16.27
N GLY A 116 9.44 28.97 16.64
CA GLY A 116 9.98 30.30 16.30
C GLY A 116 9.96 30.59 14.80
N LEU A 117 9.02 29.99 14.07
CA LEU A 117 8.89 30.16 12.62
C LEU A 117 7.97 31.34 12.28
N ASP A 118 8.27 31.98 11.15
CA ASP A 118 7.42 32.99 10.56
C ASP A 118 6.48 32.34 9.52
N ILE A 119 5.18 32.59 9.68
CA ILE A 119 4.17 32.21 8.68
C ILE A 119 4.21 33.26 7.57
N SER A 120 4.40 32.81 6.33
CA SER A 120 4.42 33.66 5.14
C SER A 120 3.01 34.10 4.77
N TYR A 121 2.14 33.11 4.56
CA TYR A 121 0.71 33.30 4.32
C TYR A 121 -0.05 32.02 4.67
N VAL A 122 -1.37 32.12 4.69
CA VAL A 122 -2.28 30.97 4.79
C VAL A 122 -3.29 31.01 3.66
N THR A 123 -3.76 29.85 3.22
CA THR A 123 -4.88 29.72 2.28
C THR A 123 -6.14 29.31 3.04
N ILE A 124 -7.31 29.71 2.55
CA ILE A 124 -8.62 29.31 3.08
C ILE A 124 -9.58 29.01 1.94
N PHE A 125 -10.53 28.12 2.20
CA PHE A 125 -11.58 27.78 1.24
C PHE A 125 -12.51 28.95 0.91
N SER A 126 -12.69 29.19 -0.38
CA SER A 126 -13.68 30.12 -0.94
C SER A 126 -14.63 29.37 -1.87
N ALA A 127 -15.92 29.72 -1.80
CA ALA A 127 -16.95 29.12 -2.65
C ALA A 127 -16.86 29.56 -4.13
N GLN A 128 -15.89 30.40 -4.49
CA GLN A 128 -15.69 30.90 -5.85
C GLN A 128 -15.16 29.79 -6.75
N GLY A 129 -15.97 29.33 -7.72
CA GLY A 129 -15.56 28.35 -8.74
C GLY A 129 -15.88 26.88 -8.42
N GLY A 130 -16.52 26.57 -7.29
CA GLY A 130 -17.06 25.23 -7.02
C GLY A 130 -18.37 24.98 -7.80
N PRO A 131 -18.80 23.71 -8.01
CA PRO A 131 -20.00 23.41 -8.77
C PRO A 131 -21.23 24.15 -8.20
N ALA A 132 -21.69 25.15 -8.94
CA ALA A 132 -23.01 25.72 -8.77
C ALA A 132 -24.03 24.63 -9.11
N SER A 133 -24.90 24.33 -8.14
CA SER A 133 -26.01 23.39 -8.26
C SER A 133 -26.74 23.51 -9.61
N GLY A 134 -26.77 22.43 -10.38
CA GLY A 134 -27.94 22.09 -11.18
C GLY A 134 -29.00 21.46 -10.28
N GLU A 135 -30.28 21.60 -10.63
CA GLU A 135 -31.43 21.07 -9.87
C GLU A 135 -31.27 19.57 -9.55
N GLY A 136 -30.93 19.25 -8.29
CA GLY A 136 -30.65 17.87 -7.87
C GLY A 136 -30.23 17.62 -6.42
N GLY A 137 -30.22 18.63 -5.53
CA GLY A 137 -30.07 18.41 -4.08
C GLY A 137 -28.65 18.23 -3.52
N SER A 138 -27.62 18.83 -4.14
CA SER A 138 -26.26 18.89 -3.57
C SER A 138 -26.10 19.99 -2.51
N ILE A 139 -25.31 19.73 -1.46
CA ILE A 139 -24.99 20.68 -0.39
C ILE A 139 -24.11 21.82 -0.95
N LEU A 140 -24.51 23.07 -0.73
CA LEU A 140 -23.67 24.24 -1.01
C LEU A 140 -22.70 24.48 0.14
N ILE A 141 -21.40 24.45 -0.15
CA ILE A 141 -20.33 24.69 0.84
C ILE A 141 -20.01 26.20 0.84
N PRO A 142 -20.24 26.92 1.96
CA PRO A 142 -19.92 28.35 2.05
C PRO A 142 -18.40 28.60 2.15
N SER A 143 -17.96 29.81 1.80
CA SER A 143 -16.60 30.27 2.09
C SER A 143 -16.28 30.21 3.59
N ASP A 144 -15.03 29.92 3.93
CA ASP A 144 -14.60 29.67 5.31
C ASP A 144 -14.26 30.95 6.10
N GLU A 145 -15.29 31.73 6.40
CA GLU A 145 -15.14 32.98 7.16
C GLU A 145 -14.72 32.77 8.62
N GLU A 146 -14.98 31.58 9.20
CA GLU A 146 -14.55 31.24 10.55
C GLU A 146 -13.02 31.12 10.63
N SER A 147 -12.42 30.38 9.69
CA SER A 147 -10.95 30.27 9.59
C SER A 147 -10.30 31.62 9.31
N ARG A 148 -10.91 32.45 8.45
CA ARG A 148 -10.43 33.82 8.19
C ARG A 148 -10.34 34.64 9.48
N ALA A 149 -11.43 34.67 10.26
CA ALA A 149 -11.49 35.44 11.49
C ALA A 149 -10.47 34.93 12.53
N ALA A 150 -10.29 33.61 12.64
CA ALA A 150 -9.30 33.00 13.54
C ALA A 150 -7.86 33.41 13.19
N TRP A 151 -7.48 33.33 11.91
CA TRP A 151 -6.15 33.75 11.45
C TRP A 151 -5.89 35.25 11.64
N GLN A 152 -6.90 36.09 11.36
CA GLN A 152 -6.80 37.55 11.59
C GLN A 152 -6.61 37.88 13.07
N ALA A 153 -7.32 37.19 13.96
CA ALA A 153 -7.19 37.38 15.41
C ALA A 153 -5.79 37.02 15.93
N LEU A 154 -5.10 36.09 15.27
CA LEU A 154 -3.71 35.70 15.56
C LEU A 154 -2.67 36.61 14.91
N GLY A 155 -3.10 37.58 14.10
CA GLY A 155 -2.24 38.58 13.47
C GLY A 155 -1.65 38.17 12.11
N VAL A 156 -2.12 37.07 11.52
CA VAL A 156 -1.75 36.69 10.14
C VAL A 156 -2.45 37.63 9.16
N LYS A 157 -1.67 38.31 8.32
CA LYS A 157 -2.17 39.36 7.42
C LYS A 157 -2.39 38.89 5.98
N ASP A 158 -1.54 38.01 5.47
CA ASP A 158 -1.66 37.44 4.12
C ASP A 158 -2.52 36.17 4.22
N ILE A 159 -3.81 36.33 3.92
CA ILE A 159 -4.79 35.26 3.86
C ILE A 159 -5.32 35.21 2.43
N ARG A 160 -5.08 34.09 1.75
CA ARG A 160 -5.43 33.88 0.34
C ARG A 160 -6.63 32.96 0.24
N GLU A 161 -7.46 33.19 -0.76
CA GLU A 161 -8.66 32.40 -1.01
C GLU A 161 -8.44 31.48 -2.19
N GLU A 162 -8.79 30.21 -2.01
CA GLU A 162 -8.64 29.18 -3.04
C GLU A 162 -9.91 28.32 -3.15
N GLY A 163 -10.07 27.65 -4.29
CA GLY A 163 -11.28 26.92 -4.64
C GLY A 163 -11.30 25.48 -4.12
N ILE A 164 -12.28 24.71 -4.59
CA ILE A 164 -12.46 23.30 -4.22
C ILE A 164 -11.32 22.39 -4.69
N ASP A 165 -10.65 22.73 -5.79
CA ASP A 165 -9.57 21.92 -6.33
C ASP A 165 -8.36 21.91 -5.39
N ASP A 166 -8.09 23.05 -4.75
CA ASP A 166 -6.88 23.29 -3.94
C ASP A 166 -7.12 23.03 -2.45
N VAL A 167 -8.10 23.69 -1.84
CA VAL A 167 -8.29 23.75 -0.36
C VAL A 167 -9.60 23.11 0.11
N PHE A 168 -10.06 22.09 -0.61
CA PHE A 168 -11.07 21.16 -0.13
C PHE A 168 -10.50 19.73 -0.21
N TRP A 169 -10.28 19.12 0.95
CA TRP A 169 -9.58 17.85 1.03
C TRP A 169 -10.53 16.68 1.28
N GLY A 170 -10.17 15.56 0.67
CA GLY A 170 -10.88 14.29 0.78
C GLY A 170 -11.95 14.07 -0.30
N PRO A 171 -12.59 12.89 -0.26
CA PRO A 171 -12.24 11.77 0.62
C PRO A 171 -10.99 11.01 0.15
N THR A 172 -10.32 10.32 1.07
CA THR A 172 -9.26 9.36 0.71
C THR A 172 -9.88 8.03 0.28
N GLY A 173 -9.49 7.53 -0.90
CA GLY A 173 -10.03 6.29 -1.47
C GLY A 173 -11.33 6.54 -2.23
N THR A 174 -12.24 5.55 -2.23
CA THR A 174 -13.49 5.60 -3.01
C THR A 174 -14.68 6.21 -2.26
N SER A 175 -14.50 6.58 -1.00
CA SER A 175 -15.48 7.32 -0.17
C SER A 175 -14.86 7.71 1.17
N GLY A 176 -15.42 8.71 1.86
CA GLY A 176 -14.89 9.10 3.17
C GLY A 176 -15.30 10.49 3.66
N PRO A 177 -14.78 10.89 4.84
CA PRO A 177 -14.90 12.25 5.34
C PRO A 177 -14.10 13.23 4.46
N CYS A 178 -14.59 14.47 4.35
CA CYS A 178 -13.98 15.54 3.59
C CYS A 178 -14.43 16.91 4.11
N GLY A 179 -13.74 17.97 3.69
CA GLY A 179 -14.16 19.33 4.02
C GLY A 179 -13.21 20.46 3.63
N PRO A 180 -13.64 21.71 3.91
CA PRO A 180 -12.83 22.88 3.68
C PRO A 180 -11.55 22.83 4.51
N THR A 181 -10.48 23.38 3.96
CA THR A 181 -9.14 23.31 4.52
C THR A 181 -8.52 24.69 4.60
N THR A 182 -7.62 24.86 5.56
CA THR A 182 -6.65 25.96 5.56
C THR A 182 -5.24 25.39 5.52
N GLU A 183 -4.38 25.93 4.66
CA GLU A 183 -2.99 25.49 4.53
C GLU A 183 -2.03 26.61 4.95
N ILE A 184 -0.95 26.23 5.60
CA ILE A 184 0.03 27.16 6.18
C ILE A 184 1.33 27.08 5.40
N TYR A 185 1.80 28.23 4.93
CA TYR A 185 3.01 28.35 4.12
C TYR A 185 4.11 29.08 4.88
N CYS A 186 5.32 28.52 4.85
CA CYS A 186 6.53 29.11 5.43
C CYS A 186 7.63 29.22 4.37
N LYS A 187 8.58 30.15 4.57
CA LYS A 187 9.71 30.32 3.65
C LYS A 187 10.88 29.38 3.99
N ASN A 188 11.37 28.65 3.01
CA ASN A 188 12.63 27.91 3.13
C ASN A 188 13.85 28.85 3.05
N ALA A 189 15.07 28.31 3.13
CA ALA A 189 16.29 29.13 3.07
C ALA A 189 16.55 29.80 1.70
N ASN A 190 15.86 29.36 0.64
CA ASN A 190 15.87 30.02 -0.67
C ASN A 190 14.80 31.13 -0.80
N GLY A 191 13.98 31.33 0.23
CA GLY A 191 12.86 32.29 0.21
C GLY A 191 11.61 31.79 -0.52
N GLN A 192 11.59 30.52 -0.94
CA GLN A 192 10.43 29.87 -1.57
C GLN A 192 9.38 29.55 -0.51
N ASP A 193 8.11 29.81 -0.82
CA ASP A 193 6.99 29.44 0.04
C ASP A 193 6.70 27.94 -0.10
N VAL A 194 6.65 27.25 1.03
CA VAL A 194 6.44 25.81 1.12
C VAL A 194 5.30 25.55 2.09
N GLU A 195 4.30 24.78 1.63
CA GLU A 195 3.22 24.26 2.48
C GLU A 195 3.83 23.32 3.53
N VAL A 196 3.67 23.68 4.81
CA VAL A 196 4.17 22.87 5.94
C VAL A 196 3.06 22.12 6.66
N TRP A 197 1.83 22.63 6.64
CA TRP A 197 0.71 22.07 7.41
C TRP A 197 -0.63 22.42 6.77
N ASN A 198 -1.46 21.40 6.51
CA ASN A 198 -2.87 21.57 6.17
C ASN A 198 -3.78 21.17 7.34
N LEU A 199 -4.87 21.91 7.52
CA LEU A 199 -5.86 21.72 8.56
C LEU A 199 -7.23 21.49 7.88
N VAL A 200 -7.60 20.23 7.73
CA VAL A 200 -8.84 19.79 7.10
C VAL A 200 -9.96 19.73 8.13
N PHE A 201 -11.06 20.43 7.85
CA PHE A 201 -12.23 20.44 8.71
C PHE A 201 -13.26 19.46 8.17
N ASN A 202 -13.17 18.20 8.62
CA ASN A 202 -14.10 17.14 8.25
C ASN A 202 -15.51 17.48 8.71
N GLN A 203 -16.33 18.01 7.79
CA GLN A 203 -17.73 18.41 8.02
C GLN A 203 -18.70 17.64 7.12
N PHE A 204 -18.17 16.99 6.07
CA PHE A 204 -18.95 16.29 5.07
C PHE A 204 -18.44 14.87 4.85
N PHE A 205 -19.30 14.02 4.31
CA PHE A 205 -18.98 12.70 3.82
C PHE A 205 -19.34 12.64 2.33
N TYR A 206 -18.45 12.07 1.52
CA TYR A 206 -18.71 11.86 0.10
C TYR A 206 -18.65 10.36 -0.24
N PRO A 207 -19.71 9.78 -0.85
CA PRO A 207 -19.76 8.37 -1.22
C PRO A 207 -19.10 8.06 -2.59
N GLY A 208 -18.06 8.80 -2.97
CA GLY A 208 -17.26 8.62 -4.19
C GLY A 208 -15.81 9.03 -3.98
N SER A 209 -14.96 8.92 -5.01
CA SER A 209 -13.57 9.39 -4.94
C SER A 209 -13.45 10.92 -5.03
N ARG A 210 -12.29 11.48 -4.69
CA ARG A 210 -12.01 12.91 -4.87
C ARG A 210 -12.15 13.32 -6.34
N GLU A 211 -11.69 12.48 -7.27
CA GLU A 211 -11.80 12.76 -8.71
C GLU A 211 -13.27 12.80 -9.15
N GLU A 212 -14.12 11.91 -8.63
CA GLU A 212 -15.58 11.97 -8.87
C GLU A 212 -16.16 13.29 -8.33
N LEU A 213 -15.77 13.69 -7.10
CA LEU A 213 -16.23 14.93 -6.47
C LEU A 213 -15.86 16.16 -7.32
N LEU A 214 -14.61 16.24 -7.76
CA LEU A 214 -14.10 17.36 -8.56
C LEU A 214 -14.64 17.36 -10.00
N SER A 215 -14.97 16.19 -10.57
CA SER A 215 -15.50 16.09 -11.93
C SER A 215 -16.89 16.75 -12.11
N GLY A 216 -17.64 16.93 -11.02
CA GLY A 216 -19.00 17.48 -11.06
C GLY A 216 -20.03 16.60 -11.77
N LEU A 217 -19.66 15.38 -12.19
CA LEU A 217 -20.56 14.40 -12.84
C LEU A 217 -21.47 13.76 -11.77
N ALA A 218 -22.56 14.46 -11.46
CA ALA A 218 -23.45 14.15 -10.36
C ALA A 218 -24.26 12.85 -10.56
N THR A 219 -23.79 11.77 -9.95
CA THR A 219 -24.68 10.68 -9.48
C THR A 219 -24.77 10.60 -7.96
N LYS A 220 -23.87 11.28 -7.24
CA LYS A 220 -23.69 11.21 -5.79
C LYS A 220 -23.57 12.62 -5.20
N SER A 221 -24.09 12.84 -4.01
CA SER A 221 -24.06 14.13 -3.30
C SER A 221 -23.25 14.07 -2.02
N LEU A 222 -22.77 15.23 -1.56
CA LEU A 222 -22.19 15.39 -0.24
C LEU A 222 -23.25 15.21 0.85
N GLU A 223 -22.86 14.56 1.94
CA GLU A 223 -23.66 14.34 3.14
C GLU A 223 -23.03 15.08 4.31
N LYS A 224 -23.80 15.61 5.27
CA LYS A 224 -23.22 16.21 6.48
C LYS A 224 -22.80 15.11 7.45
N LEU A 225 -21.59 15.21 8.00
CA LEU A 225 -21.18 14.33 9.09
C LEU A 225 -22.00 14.63 10.35
N LYS A 226 -22.35 13.56 11.08
CA LYS A 226 -23.00 13.68 12.39
C LYS A 226 -22.07 14.38 13.40
N ASN A 227 -20.79 14.05 13.36
CA ASN A 227 -19.75 14.64 14.17
C ASN A 227 -18.73 15.28 13.24
N SER A 228 -18.64 16.61 13.26
CA SER A 228 -17.53 17.31 12.60
C SER A 228 -16.24 17.05 13.35
N GLY A 229 -15.12 17.11 12.64
CA GLY A 229 -13.81 16.87 13.24
C GLY A 229 -12.70 17.63 12.56
N VAL A 230 -11.51 17.53 13.15
CA VAL A 230 -10.27 18.08 12.60
C VAL A 230 -9.40 16.92 12.19
N ASP A 231 -8.82 17.04 11.02
CA ASP A 231 -7.77 16.19 10.48
C ASP A 231 -6.67 17.12 9.99
N THR A 232 -5.45 16.94 10.45
CA THR A 232 -4.34 17.77 9.98
C THR A 232 -3.22 16.91 9.40
N GLY A 233 -2.62 17.37 8.31
CA GLY A 233 -1.41 16.79 7.74
C GLY A 233 -0.28 17.79 7.71
N MET A 234 0.74 17.59 8.55
CA MET A 234 1.99 18.33 8.52
C MET A 234 3.09 17.47 7.88
N GLY A 235 3.68 17.96 6.80
CA GLY A 235 4.81 17.31 6.14
C GLY A 235 6.06 17.44 6.98
N PHE A 236 6.46 16.37 7.68
CA PHE A 236 7.55 16.40 8.65
C PHE A 236 8.88 16.85 8.04
N GLU A 237 9.23 16.30 6.88
CA GLU A 237 10.47 16.63 6.16
C GLU A 237 10.50 18.08 5.68
N ARG A 238 9.34 18.60 5.24
CA ARG A 238 9.21 20.02 4.88
C ARG A 238 9.37 20.91 6.11
N LEU A 239 8.73 20.57 7.23
CA LEU A 239 8.92 21.30 8.49
C LEU A 239 10.38 21.29 8.93
N ALA A 240 11.03 20.12 8.91
CA ALA A 240 12.44 19.97 9.28
C ALA A 240 13.34 20.87 8.43
N MET A 241 13.09 20.95 7.12
CA MET A 241 13.78 21.87 6.21
C MET A 241 13.64 23.33 6.66
N ILE A 242 12.43 23.78 7.01
CA ILE A 242 12.21 25.16 7.46
C ILE A 242 12.92 25.41 8.79
N VAL A 243 12.72 24.54 9.80
CA VAL A 243 13.30 24.67 11.14
C VAL A 243 14.84 24.68 11.10
N GLN A 244 15.43 23.86 10.23
CA GLN A 244 16.88 23.76 10.09
C GLN A 244 17.48 24.77 9.11
N LYS A 245 16.64 25.66 8.53
CA LYS A 245 17.04 26.70 7.57
C LYS A 245 17.79 26.10 6.37
N LYS A 246 17.23 25.03 5.82
CA LYS A 246 17.74 24.33 4.64
C LYS A 246 17.02 24.76 3.38
N LYS A 247 17.67 24.56 2.23
CA LYS A 247 17.14 24.96 0.92
C LYS A 247 16.15 23.94 0.36
N ASN A 248 16.40 22.68 0.64
CA ASN A 248 15.59 21.55 0.24
C ASN A 248 15.56 20.51 1.37
N ILE A 249 14.63 19.57 1.30
CA ILE A 249 14.47 18.51 2.31
C ILE A 249 15.69 17.61 2.43
N TYR A 250 16.46 17.43 1.35
CA TYR A 250 17.62 16.55 1.29
C TYR A 250 18.86 17.10 2.02
N GLU A 251 18.88 18.39 2.33
CA GLU A 251 19.93 19.04 3.14
C GLU A 251 19.70 18.93 4.66
N THR A 252 18.56 18.36 5.08
CA THR A 252 18.23 18.15 6.50
C THR A 252 18.99 16.98 7.08
N ASP A 253 19.03 16.88 8.41
CA ASP A 253 19.59 15.73 9.12
C ASP A 253 18.91 14.40 8.76
N LEU A 254 17.68 14.44 8.23
CA LEU A 254 16.93 13.26 7.77
C LEU A 254 17.53 12.61 6.50
N PHE A 255 18.40 13.30 5.76
CA PHE A 255 18.94 12.82 4.49
C PHE A 255 20.42 13.09 4.28
N ALA A 256 20.93 14.23 4.73
CA ALA A 256 22.30 14.66 4.46
C ALA A 256 23.35 13.61 4.86
N PRO A 257 23.26 12.94 6.03
CA PRO A 257 24.22 11.88 6.38
C PRO A 257 24.28 10.72 5.38
N PHE A 258 23.13 10.32 4.82
CA PHE A 258 23.06 9.24 3.84
C PHE A 258 23.56 9.67 2.46
N LEU A 259 23.34 10.93 2.09
CA LEU A 259 23.85 11.48 0.84
C LEU A 259 25.37 11.55 0.84
N GLU A 260 25.99 11.90 1.97
CA GLU A 260 27.45 11.96 2.14
C GLU A 260 28.14 10.61 1.90
N LEU A 261 27.43 9.49 2.07
CA LEU A 261 27.93 8.14 1.77
C LEU A 261 27.99 7.85 0.26
N LEU A 262 27.24 8.60 -0.56
CA LEU A 262 27.19 8.40 -2.01
C LEU A 262 28.32 9.16 -2.74
N PRO A 263 28.98 8.55 -3.74
CA PRO A 263 29.99 9.21 -4.54
C PRO A 263 29.54 10.53 -5.18
N GLU A 264 30.39 11.56 -5.15
CA GLU A 264 30.09 12.90 -5.68
C GLU A 264 29.95 12.95 -7.22
N ASN A 265 30.44 11.94 -7.93
CA ASN A 265 30.32 11.86 -9.40
C ASN A 265 28.91 11.46 -9.88
N ILE A 266 28.02 11.09 -8.96
CA ILE A 266 26.62 10.81 -9.25
C ILE A 266 25.88 12.15 -9.30
N PRO A 267 25.08 12.43 -10.34
CA PRO A 267 24.34 13.67 -10.36
C PRO A 267 23.37 13.77 -9.18
N GLU A 268 23.16 15.00 -8.71
CA GLU A 268 22.56 15.27 -7.41
C GLU A 268 21.14 14.69 -7.28
N ARG A 269 20.35 14.79 -8.34
CA ARG A 269 18.99 14.25 -8.38
C ARG A 269 18.97 12.73 -8.16
N GLU A 270 19.88 12.01 -8.78
CA GLU A 270 20.01 10.55 -8.68
C GLU A 270 20.52 10.13 -7.29
N ARG A 271 21.38 10.94 -6.64
CA ARG A 271 21.74 10.75 -5.23
C ARG A 271 20.52 10.88 -4.32
N ARG A 272 19.73 11.95 -4.51
CA ARG A 272 18.49 12.21 -3.76
C ARG A 272 17.49 11.06 -3.92
N ILE A 273 17.23 10.63 -5.15
CA ILE A 273 16.36 9.48 -5.46
C ILE A 273 16.88 8.20 -4.81
N THR A 274 18.19 7.97 -4.85
CA THR A 274 18.79 6.76 -4.26
C THR A 274 18.48 6.66 -2.76
N VAL A 275 18.71 7.73 -2.00
CA VAL A 275 18.45 7.75 -0.56
C VAL A 275 16.95 7.64 -0.25
N ASP A 276 16.10 8.42 -0.95
CA ASP A 276 14.65 8.34 -0.77
C ASP A 276 14.11 6.92 -1.03
N HIS A 277 14.51 6.31 -2.15
CA HIS A 277 14.00 5.00 -2.53
C HIS A 277 14.52 3.88 -1.63
N ILE A 278 15.75 3.98 -1.10
CA ILE A 278 16.23 3.05 -0.05
C ILE A 278 15.36 3.21 1.19
N ARG A 279 15.13 4.45 1.65
CA ARG A 279 14.30 4.75 2.83
C ARG A 279 12.89 4.19 2.67
N GLY A 280 12.21 4.51 1.57
CA GLY A 280 10.88 3.97 1.29
C GLY A 280 10.84 2.45 1.17
N SER A 281 11.87 1.83 0.60
CA SER A 281 11.96 0.37 0.50
C SER A 281 12.10 -0.29 1.88
N VAL A 282 12.91 0.28 2.78
CA VAL A 282 13.11 -0.21 4.14
C VAL A 282 11.79 -0.20 4.91
N PHE A 283 11.03 0.89 4.87
CA PHE A 283 9.73 1.00 5.54
C PHE A 283 8.67 0.04 4.98
N LEU A 284 8.60 -0.10 3.65
CA LEU A 284 7.69 -1.08 3.03
C LEU A 284 8.05 -2.53 3.43
N LEU A 285 9.34 -2.87 3.46
CA LEU A 285 9.79 -4.21 3.86
C LEU A 285 9.50 -4.50 5.34
N ALA A 286 9.67 -3.50 6.21
CA ALA A 286 9.35 -3.58 7.63
C ALA A 286 7.85 -3.83 7.86
N ASP A 287 6.98 -3.18 7.07
CA ASP A 287 5.52 -3.40 7.10
C ASP A 287 5.08 -4.67 6.35
N GLY A 288 6.01 -5.56 6.00
CA GLY A 288 5.73 -6.89 5.46
C GLY A 288 5.56 -6.96 3.94
N VAL A 289 5.74 -5.85 3.21
CA VAL A 289 5.73 -5.87 1.74
C VAL A 289 6.93 -6.66 1.22
N ARG A 290 6.74 -7.38 0.12
CA ARG A 290 7.80 -8.16 -0.54
C ARG A 290 7.83 -7.87 -2.04
N PRO A 291 9.02 -7.82 -2.69
CA PRO A 291 9.12 -7.48 -4.10
C PRO A 291 8.30 -8.44 -4.99
N SER A 292 7.32 -7.90 -5.72
CA SER A 292 6.35 -8.68 -6.52
C SER A 292 6.03 -7.99 -7.85
N ASN A 293 5.22 -8.61 -8.72
CA ASN A 293 4.74 -8.00 -9.97
C ASN A 293 3.36 -7.32 -9.82
N LYS A 294 2.84 -7.21 -8.59
CA LYS A 294 1.51 -6.68 -8.31
C LYS A 294 1.52 -5.77 -7.08
N GLU A 295 0.59 -4.82 -7.06
CA GLU A 295 0.22 -4.05 -5.86
C GLU A 295 1.44 -3.38 -5.18
N ALA A 296 1.46 -3.30 -3.85
CA ALA A 296 2.55 -2.71 -3.08
C ALA A 296 3.90 -3.40 -3.37
N GLY A 297 3.88 -4.70 -3.65
CA GLY A 297 5.09 -5.44 -4.02
C GLY A 297 5.69 -4.99 -5.36
N TYR A 298 4.86 -4.54 -6.31
CA TYR A 298 5.32 -3.93 -7.55
C TYR A 298 5.98 -2.58 -7.30
N VAL A 299 5.40 -1.74 -6.43
CA VAL A 299 5.97 -0.45 -6.03
C VAL A 299 7.34 -0.65 -5.38
N LEU A 300 7.44 -1.55 -4.40
CA LEU A 300 8.70 -1.88 -3.74
C LEU A 300 9.77 -2.35 -4.75
N ARG A 301 9.39 -3.28 -5.65
CA ARG A 301 10.28 -3.77 -6.69
C ARG A 301 10.75 -2.65 -7.62
N ARG A 302 9.88 -1.72 -8.01
CA ARG A 302 10.19 -0.56 -8.86
C ARG A 302 11.24 0.32 -8.20
N LEU A 303 11.06 0.69 -6.93
CA LEU A 303 12.01 1.51 -6.18
C LEU A 303 13.39 0.86 -6.08
N MET A 304 13.43 -0.39 -5.59
CA MET A 304 14.68 -1.14 -5.41
C MET A 304 15.44 -1.31 -6.72
N ARG A 305 14.75 -1.65 -7.81
CA ARG A 305 15.40 -1.82 -9.11
C ARG A 305 15.93 -0.51 -9.67
N ARG A 306 15.28 0.63 -9.41
CA ARG A 306 15.81 1.94 -9.80
C ARG A 306 17.15 2.20 -9.08
N VAL A 307 17.21 1.94 -7.77
CA VAL A 307 18.44 2.02 -6.97
C VAL A 307 19.53 1.10 -7.54
N PHE A 308 19.21 -0.16 -7.84
CA PHE A 308 20.19 -1.11 -8.38
C PHE A 308 20.68 -0.75 -9.79
N VAL A 309 19.87 -0.04 -10.59
CA VAL A 309 20.35 0.52 -11.86
C VAL A 309 21.38 1.61 -11.59
N TYR A 310 21.12 2.53 -10.66
CA TYR A 310 22.10 3.54 -10.28
C TYR A 310 23.37 2.93 -9.68
N GLU A 311 23.23 1.89 -8.84
CA GLU A 311 24.34 1.10 -8.32
C GLU A 311 25.22 0.59 -9.46
N HIS A 312 24.62 0.00 -10.50
CA HIS A 312 25.34 -0.53 -11.66
C HIS A 312 25.92 0.55 -12.57
N VAL A 313 25.14 1.59 -12.91
CA VAL A 313 25.52 2.62 -13.88
C VAL A 313 26.63 3.51 -13.33
N TYR A 314 26.51 3.92 -12.07
CA TYR A 314 27.48 4.80 -11.43
C TYR A 314 28.57 4.05 -10.66
N THR A 315 28.54 2.71 -10.69
CA THR A 315 29.52 1.86 -9.99
C THR A 315 29.54 2.15 -8.49
N ILE A 316 28.37 2.32 -7.89
CA ILE A 316 28.23 2.48 -6.45
C ILE A 316 28.60 1.14 -5.80
N PRO A 317 29.56 1.10 -4.87
CA PRO A 317 29.87 -0.14 -4.18
C PRO A 317 28.65 -0.65 -3.39
N ALA A 318 28.33 -1.95 -3.52
CA ALA A 318 27.17 -2.55 -2.84
C ALA A 318 27.11 -2.27 -1.33
N HIS A 319 28.27 -2.26 -0.67
CA HIS A 319 28.37 -1.97 0.77
C HIS A 319 27.89 -0.55 1.14
N VAL A 320 27.91 0.42 0.23
CA VAL A 320 27.38 1.77 0.47
C VAL A 320 25.86 1.72 0.61
N VAL A 321 25.18 1.01 -0.30
CA VAL A 321 23.72 0.81 -0.23
C VAL A 321 23.34 0.02 1.03
N ASP A 322 24.14 -0.98 1.39
CA ASP A 322 23.92 -1.79 2.59
C ASP A 322 24.14 -0.95 3.87
N THR A 323 25.11 -0.02 3.86
CA THR A 323 25.37 0.91 4.97
C THR A 323 24.22 1.91 5.12
N ILE A 324 23.77 2.54 4.02
CA ILE A 324 22.61 3.46 4.05
C ILE A 324 21.37 2.71 4.59
N THR A 325 21.14 1.49 4.13
CA THR A 325 20.04 0.64 4.61
C THR A 325 20.14 0.39 6.12
N HIS A 326 21.33 0.05 6.62
CA HIS A 326 21.59 -0.15 8.04
C HIS A 326 21.34 1.12 8.86
N ASP A 327 21.91 2.25 8.44
CA ASP A 327 21.84 3.50 9.18
C ASP A 327 20.40 4.03 9.24
N ILE A 328 19.62 3.89 8.16
CA ILE A 328 18.18 4.22 8.17
C ILE A 328 17.43 3.38 9.21
N MET A 329 17.67 2.06 9.27
CA MET A 329 16.99 1.20 10.25
C MET A 329 17.36 1.59 11.69
N HIS A 330 18.60 2.02 11.94
CA HIS A 330 19.04 2.44 13.27
C HIS A 330 18.50 3.81 13.68
N GLU A 331 18.59 4.80 12.78
CA GLU A 331 18.14 6.17 13.03
C GLU A 331 16.62 6.22 13.31
N TYR A 332 15.84 5.50 12.51
CA TYR A 332 14.38 5.46 12.66
C TYR A 332 13.91 4.39 13.65
N GLY A 333 14.75 3.40 13.96
CA GLY A 333 14.41 2.23 14.78
C GLY A 333 14.11 2.52 16.25
N GLU A 334 14.58 3.67 16.77
CA GLU A 334 14.21 4.11 18.12
C GLU A 334 12.71 4.44 18.21
N PHE A 335 12.15 5.03 17.15
CA PHE A 335 10.74 5.42 17.08
C PHE A 335 9.87 4.33 16.43
N TYR A 336 10.36 3.70 15.36
CA TYR A 336 9.70 2.62 14.61
C TYR A 336 10.42 1.29 14.87
N LYS A 337 10.10 0.66 16.00
CA LYS A 337 10.80 -0.55 16.49
C LYS A 337 10.76 -1.71 15.50
N GLU A 338 9.71 -1.79 14.68
CA GLU A 338 9.55 -2.78 13.64
C GLU A 338 10.72 -2.80 12.64
N LEU A 339 11.41 -1.67 12.43
CA LEU A 339 12.59 -1.60 11.56
C LEU A 339 13.75 -2.43 12.11
N LEU A 340 13.95 -2.41 13.43
CA LEU A 340 14.99 -3.20 14.09
C LEU A 340 14.58 -4.66 14.21
N GLU A 341 13.32 -4.92 14.56
CA GLU A 341 12.74 -6.27 14.67
C GLU A 341 12.77 -7.02 13.33
N GLN A 342 12.58 -6.34 12.21
CA GLN A 342 12.58 -6.91 10.86
C GLN A 342 13.92 -6.76 10.12
N SER A 343 14.97 -6.29 10.79
CA SER A 343 16.24 -5.91 10.14
C SER A 343 16.88 -7.02 9.30
N ASP A 344 16.89 -8.27 9.78
CA ASP A 344 17.40 -9.42 9.03
C ASP A 344 16.55 -9.75 7.79
N ALA A 345 15.23 -9.65 7.92
CA ALA A 345 14.30 -9.87 6.81
C ALA A 345 14.46 -8.79 5.73
N ILE A 346 14.59 -7.52 6.13
CA ILE A 346 14.82 -6.37 5.25
C ILE A 346 16.10 -6.60 4.44
N ARG A 347 17.23 -6.90 5.10
CA ARG A 347 18.52 -7.16 4.43
C ARG A 347 18.44 -8.34 3.47
N THR A 348 17.80 -9.42 3.90
CA THR A 348 17.66 -10.64 3.10
C THR A 348 16.87 -10.37 1.81
N GLU A 349 15.76 -9.65 1.89
CA GLU A 349 14.94 -9.34 0.71
C GLU A 349 15.62 -8.35 -0.25
N ILE A 350 16.34 -7.36 0.29
CA ILE A 350 17.15 -6.44 -0.52
C ILE A 350 18.22 -7.20 -1.30
N SER A 351 19.00 -8.05 -0.60
CA SER A 351 20.04 -8.87 -1.24
C SER A 351 19.44 -9.82 -2.29
N ALA A 352 18.35 -10.50 -1.95
CA ALA A 352 17.69 -11.45 -2.85
C ALA A 352 17.18 -10.77 -4.13
N GLU A 353 16.56 -9.59 -4.04
CA GLU A 353 16.13 -8.86 -5.23
C GLU A 353 17.30 -8.29 -6.03
N ARG A 354 18.37 -7.79 -5.37
CA ARG A 354 19.60 -7.34 -6.02
C ARG A 354 20.20 -8.45 -6.87
N GLU A 355 20.37 -9.65 -6.30
CA GLU A 355 20.91 -10.82 -6.99
C GLU A 355 20.02 -11.29 -8.15
N ARG A 356 18.69 -11.29 -7.96
CA ARG A 356 17.74 -11.68 -9.02
C ARG A 356 17.84 -10.71 -10.20
N PHE A 357 17.84 -9.41 -9.93
CA PHE A 357 17.81 -8.39 -10.97
C PHE A 357 19.16 -8.24 -11.68
N ALA A 358 20.28 -8.42 -10.97
CA ALA A 358 21.63 -8.37 -11.56
C ALA A 358 21.79 -9.32 -12.76
N ARG A 359 21.10 -10.48 -12.74
CA ARG A 359 21.14 -11.48 -13.83
C ARG A 359 20.56 -10.95 -15.15
N THR A 360 19.56 -10.07 -15.09
CA THR A 360 18.88 -9.53 -16.28
C THR A 360 19.30 -8.11 -16.60
N LEU A 361 19.75 -7.34 -15.60
CA LEU A 361 20.07 -5.92 -15.70
C LEU A 361 21.10 -5.62 -16.80
N LYS A 362 22.23 -6.33 -16.83
CA LYS A 362 23.29 -6.09 -17.83
C LYS A 362 22.78 -6.25 -19.27
N ASN A 363 21.95 -7.27 -19.50
CA ASN A 363 21.35 -7.52 -20.81
C ASN A 363 20.27 -6.48 -21.14
N GLY A 364 19.45 -6.08 -20.15
CA GLY A 364 18.46 -5.02 -20.29
C GLY A 364 19.09 -3.68 -20.68
N LEU A 365 20.15 -3.26 -20.01
CA LEU A 365 20.86 -2.01 -20.34
C LEU A 365 21.54 -2.08 -21.72
N LYS A 366 22.03 -3.26 -22.12
CA LYS A 366 22.56 -3.47 -23.48
C LYS A 366 21.45 -3.34 -24.54
N GLU A 367 20.27 -3.88 -24.29
CA GLU A 367 19.12 -3.76 -25.19
C GLU A 367 18.58 -2.32 -25.24
N LEU A 368 18.52 -1.63 -24.10
CA LEU A 368 18.16 -0.21 -24.10
C LEU A 368 19.16 0.62 -24.92
N LYS A 369 20.46 0.31 -24.86
CA LYS A 369 21.48 0.94 -25.71
C LYS A 369 21.32 0.55 -27.19
N SER A 370 20.96 -0.67 -27.53
CA SER A 370 20.76 -1.08 -28.94
C SER A 370 19.59 -0.31 -29.58
N LEU A 371 18.52 -0.06 -28.82
CA LEU A 371 17.40 0.78 -29.25
C LEU A 371 17.82 2.23 -29.53
N LYS A 372 18.88 2.74 -28.87
CA LYS A 372 19.47 4.04 -29.19
C LYS A 372 20.34 4.04 -30.44
N ILE A 373 21.08 2.95 -30.69
CA ILE A 373 22.15 2.89 -31.70
C ILE A 373 21.60 2.71 -33.13
N ASN A 374 20.36 2.24 -33.30
CA ASN A 374 19.72 2.14 -34.63
C ASN A 374 19.42 3.50 -35.32
N ILE A 375 20.12 4.59 -34.93
CA ILE A 375 19.91 5.98 -35.34
C ILE A 375 21.13 6.60 -36.07
N SER A 376 22.17 5.83 -36.44
CA SER A 376 23.22 6.32 -37.36
C SER A 376 23.81 5.14 -38.14
N ASP A 377 23.69 5.04 -39.48
CA ASP A 377 24.42 5.90 -40.44
C ASP A 377 23.70 6.16 -41.80
N LYS A 378 22.39 5.94 -41.96
CA LYS A 378 21.74 6.07 -43.29
C LYS A 378 20.31 6.62 -43.40
N VAL A 379 19.78 7.36 -42.42
CA VAL A 379 18.42 7.95 -42.56
C VAL A 379 18.35 9.36 -41.98
N ASN A 380 17.67 10.25 -42.70
CA ASN A 380 17.41 11.64 -42.32
C ASN A 380 16.74 11.76 -40.94
N VAL A 381 17.05 12.88 -40.28
CA VAL A 381 16.75 13.24 -38.87
C VAL A 381 15.24 13.42 -38.56
N SER A 382 14.34 12.94 -39.41
CA SER A 382 12.88 13.00 -39.19
C SER A 382 12.25 11.67 -38.74
N ASP A 383 12.96 10.54 -38.86
CA ASP A 383 12.44 9.20 -38.53
C ASP A 383 13.30 8.50 -37.46
N ALA A 384 13.65 9.22 -36.38
CA ALA A 384 14.29 8.58 -35.24
C ALA A 384 13.37 7.46 -34.71
N ILE A 385 13.88 6.22 -34.63
CA ILE A 385 13.14 5.10 -34.05
C ILE A 385 12.95 5.43 -32.56
N HIS A 386 11.81 6.02 -32.23
CA HIS A 386 11.44 6.35 -30.87
C HIS A 386 11.25 5.07 -30.06
N ILE A 387 11.65 5.09 -28.79
CA ILE A 387 11.29 4.04 -27.83
C ILE A 387 9.76 4.11 -27.67
N THR A 388 9.07 3.21 -28.34
CA THR A 388 7.62 3.06 -28.25
C THR A 388 7.24 2.44 -26.91
N ALA A 389 6.01 2.69 -26.44
CA ALA A 389 5.47 2.05 -25.24
C ALA A 389 5.60 0.52 -25.30
N LYS A 390 5.36 -0.10 -26.46
CA LYS A 390 5.54 -1.54 -26.66
C LYS A 390 6.98 -2.01 -26.46
N SER A 391 7.97 -1.28 -27.00
CA SER A 391 9.39 -1.61 -26.81
C SER A 391 9.85 -1.39 -25.37
N ALA A 392 9.37 -0.33 -24.72
CA ALA A 392 9.62 -0.06 -23.30
C ALA A 392 9.00 -1.16 -22.42
N PHE A 393 7.76 -1.54 -22.69
CA PHE A 393 7.09 -2.62 -21.97
C PHE A 393 7.83 -3.95 -22.12
N LYS A 394 8.35 -4.27 -23.32
CA LYS A 394 9.20 -5.45 -23.52
C LYS A 394 10.47 -5.40 -22.66
N LEU A 395 11.12 -4.24 -22.54
CA LEU A 395 12.30 -4.08 -21.67
C LEU A 395 11.95 -4.34 -20.19
N TYR A 396 10.80 -3.83 -19.76
CA TYR A 396 10.27 -4.08 -18.43
C TYR A 396 9.92 -5.55 -18.20
N GLU A 397 9.14 -6.16 -19.09
CA GLU A 397 8.66 -7.54 -18.97
C GLU A 397 9.82 -8.54 -19.03
N THR A 398 10.74 -8.36 -19.98
CA THR A 398 11.82 -9.31 -20.26
C THR A 398 13.01 -9.14 -19.33
N PHE A 399 13.43 -7.89 -19.09
CA PHE A 399 14.66 -7.61 -18.36
C PHE A 399 14.43 -7.00 -16.98
N GLY A 400 13.19 -6.60 -16.68
CA GLY A 400 12.83 -6.03 -15.40
C GLY A 400 13.18 -4.54 -15.26
N LEU A 401 13.52 -3.86 -16.35
CA LEU A 401 13.90 -2.44 -16.30
C LEU A 401 12.68 -1.55 -15.97
N PRO A 402 12.73 -0.74 -14.90
CA PRO A 402 11.65 0.18 -14.57
C PRO A 402 11.40 1.22 -15.69
N TYR A 403 10.17 1.71 -15.77
CA TYR A 403 9.75 2.75 -16.72
C TYR A 403 10.68 3.98 -16.66
N GLU A 404 11.00 4.45 -15.46
CA GLU A 404 11.81 5.64 -15.23
C GLU A 404 13.23 5.44 -15.73
N ILE A 405 13.78 4.25 -15.55
CA ILE A 405 15.10 3.91 -16.08
C ILE A 405 15.08 3.91 -17.60
N ILE A 406 14.03 3.37 -18.22
CA ILE A 406 13.87 3.40 -19.68
C ILE A 406 13.70 4.85 -20.18
N LYS A 407 12.94 5.68 -19.45
CA LYS A 407 12.71 7.08 -19.79
C LYS A 407 13.99 7.90 -19.65
N GLU A 408 14.64 7.83 -18.49
CA GLU A 408 15.83 8.58 -18.10
C GLU A 408 17.03 8.15 -18.95
N PHE A 409 17.34 6.86 -18.96
CA PHE A 409 18.43 6.34 -19.78
C PHE A 409 18.06 6.17 -21.24
N GLY A 410 16.83 6.44 -21.68
CA GLY A 410 16.45 6.51 -23.09
C GLY A 410 16.81 7.85 -23.76
N GLY A 411 16.95 8.92 -22.97
CA GLY A 411 17.34 10.26 -23.45
C GLY A 411 16.38 10.82 -24.50
N SER A 412 16.90 11.32 -25.63
CA SER A 412 16.08 11.90 -26.70
C SER A 412 15.13 10.88 -27.35
N THR A 413 15.50 9.59 -27.38
CA THR A 413 14.73 8.53 -28.04
C THR A 413 13.48 8.12 -27.26
N SER A 414 13.44 8.35 -25.94
CA SER A 414 12.29 8.09 -25.08
C SER A 414 11.40 9.31 -24.86
N LYS A 415 11.65 10.45 -25.54
CA LYS A 415 10.88 11.70 -25.32
C LYS A 415 9.37 11.50 -25.48
N SER A 416 8.94 10.73 -26.48
CA SER A 416 7.53 10.43 -26.76
C SER A 416 6.92 9.38 -25.84
N LEU A 417 7.71 8.66 -25.04
CA LEU A 417 7.22 7.62 -24.14
C LEU A 417 6.53 8.26 -22.94
N THR A 418 5.20 8.21 -22.86
CA THR A 418 4.46 8.70 -21.68
C THR A 418 4.21 7.56 -20.70
N ARG A 419 3.92 7.91 -19.43
CA ARG A 419 3.56 6.92 -18.43
C ARG A 419 2.24 6.24 -18.77
N ILE A 420 1.27 7.02 -19.25
CA ILE A 420 -0.06 6.55 -19.68
C ILE A 420 0.08 5.49 -20.78
N ASP A 421 0.91 5.74 -21.80
CA ASP A 421 1.08 4.77 -22.90
C ASP A 421 1.74 3.48 -22.42
N PHE A 422 2.70 3.57 -21.49
CA PHE A 422 3.36 2.41 -20.90
C PHE A 422 2.40 1.60 -20.03
N ASP A 423 1.61 2.26 -19.19
CA ASP A 423 0.62 1.63 -18.32
C ASP A 423 -0.49 0.98 -19.15
N ALA A 424 -0.91 1.59 -20.27
CA ALA A 424 -1.84 0.97 -21.20
C ALA A 424 -1.29 -0.32 -21.83
N GLU A 425 0.00 -0.39 -22.17
CA GLU A 425 0.63 -1.64 -22.62
C GLU A 425 0.72 -2.68 -21.49
N PHE A 426 0.97 -2.23 -20.27
CA PHE A 426 0.98 -3.06 -19.08
C PHE A 426 -0.40 -3.67 -18.79
N GLU A 427 -1.46 -2.87 -18.84
CA GLU A 427 -2.85 -3.31 -18.72
C GLU A 427 -3.22 -4.29 -19.82
N LYS A 428 -2.90 -4.00 -21.09
CA LYS A 428 -3.11 -4.95 -22.20
C LYS A 428 -2.43 -6.28 -21.92
N HIS A 429 -1.20 -6.28 -21.40
CA HIS A 429 -0.50 -7.50 -21.05
C HIS A 429 -1.15 -8.24 -19.87
N GLN A 430 -1.66 -7.50 -18.87
CA GLN A 430 -2.44 -8.09 -17.78
C GLN A 430 -3.73 -8.71 -18.30
N GLU A 431 -4.46 -8.03 -19.19
CA GLU A 431 -5.65 -8.55 -19.86
C GLU A 431 -5.34 -9.75 -20.73
N ILE A 432 -4.27 -9.75 -21.53
CA ILE A 432 -3.83 -10.92 -22.30
C ILE A 432 -3.43 -12.06 -21.38
N SER A 433 -2.81 -11.79 -20.24
CA SER A 433 -2.48 -12.80 -19.23
C SER A 433 -3.73 -13.35 -18.56
N ARG A 434 -4.74 -12.51 -18.30
CA ARG A 434 -6.05 -12.89 -17.75
C ARG A 434 -6.87 -13.67 -18.78
N ALA A 435 -7.04 -13.15 -20.00
CA ALA A 435 -7.70 -13.80 -21.12
C ALA A 435 -6.97 -15.06 -21.59
N GLY A 436 -5.65 -15.10 -21.46
CA GLY A 436 -4.81 -16.27 -21.68
C GLY A 436 -4.97 -17.30 -20.57
N GLN A 437 -5.25 -16.89 -19.34
CA GLN A 437 -5.75 -17.76 -18.28
C GLN A 437 -7.20 -18.21 -18.55
N GLU A 438 -8.11 -17.34 -19.01
CA GLU A 438 -9.51 -17.67 -19.36
C GLU A 438 -9.64 -18.51 -20.64
N LYS A 439 -8.66 -18.47 -21.55
CA LYS A 439 -8.60 -19.33 -22.75
C LYS A 439 -7.78 -20.61 -22.53
N LYS A 440 -6.74 -20.59 -21.69
CA LYS A 440 -6.08 -21.84 -21.22
C LYS A 440 -6.92 -22.59 -20.21
N PHE A 441 -7.86 -21.91 -19.54
CA PHE A 441 -8.85 -22.46 -18.62
C PHE A 441 -10.19 -21.80 -18.93
N GLY A 442 -10.96 -22.42 -19.84
CA GLY A 442 -12.22 -21.89 -20.35
C GLY A 442 -13.08 -21.20 -19.28
N GLY A 443 -13.22 -19.88 -19.40
CA GLY A 443 -14.36 -19.08 -18.91
C GLY A 443 -15.05 -19.51 -17.61
N HIS A 444 -14.31 -19.63 -16.50
CA HIS A 444 -14.88 -19.77 -15.17
C HIS A 444 -14.26 -18.77 -14.17
N GLY A 445 -14.18 -17.50 -14.57
CA GLY A 445 -14.02 -16.39 -13.64
C GLY A 445 -15.33 -16.17 -12.89
N LEU A 446 -15.44 -16.76 -11.70
CA LEU A 446 -16.64 -16.88 -10.89
C LEU A 446 -16.80 -15.66 -9.97
N VAL A 447 -17.81 -14.82 -10.20
CA VAL A 447 -18.29 -13.82 -9.24
C VAL A 447 -19.81 -13.94 -9.15
N LEU A 448 -20.35 -13.94 -7.93
CA LEU A 448 -21.58 -13.23 -7.53
C LEU A 448 -21.85 -13.35 -6.00
N ASP A 449 -21.83 -12.18 -5.36
CA ASP A 449 -22.55 -11.61 -4.20
C ASP A 449 -23.15 -12.41 -3.02
N THR A 450 -23.07 -13.74 -2.89
CA THR A 450 -23.49 -14.38 -1.60
C THR A 450 -22.81 -15.68 -1.21
N GLY A 451 -22.07 -16.36 -2.08
CA GLY A 451 -21.61 -17.70 -1.73
C GLY A 451 -21.09 -18.47 -2.92
N GLU A 452 -20.03 -19.21 -2.63
CA GLU A 452 -19.23 -20.02 -3.51
C GLU A 452 -20.04 -21.17 -4.11
N LEU A 453 -20.34 -21.06 -5.41
CA LEU A 453 -20.18 -22.07 -6.46
C LEU A 453 -21.23 -21.86 -7.57
N LYS A 454 -20.79 -21.93 -8.84
CA LYS A 454 -21.70 -22.20 -9.97
C LYS A 454 -21.36 -23.57 -10.53
N ALA A 455 -22.31 -24.48 -10.42
CA ALA A 455 -22.33 -25.72 -11.17
C ALA A 455 -23.44 -25.62 -12.22
N LYS A 456 -23.18 -26.08 -13.44
CA LYS A 456 -24.19 -26.15 -14.51
C LYS A 456 -25.24 -27.21 -14.23
N ASP A 457 -24.90 -28.23 -13.44
CA ASP A 457 -25.76 -29.34 -13.04
C ASP A 457 -25.35 -29.89 -11.66
N ALA A 458 -26.12 -30.85 -11.14
CA ALA A 458 -25.89 -31.45 -9.83
C ALA A 458 -24.58 -32.27 -9.78
N ASP A 459 -24.12 -32.80 -10.91
CA ASP A 459 -22.91 -33.63 -10.98
C ASP A 459 -21.64 -32.77 -10.90
N GLU A 460 -21.62 -31.60 -11.56
CA GLU A 460 -20.55 -30.60 -11.38
C GLU A 460 -20.50 -30.13 -9.93
N LEU A 461 -21.66 -29.87 -9.30
CA LEU A 461 -21.71 -29.40 -7.92
C LEU A 461 -21.10 -30.43 -6.96
N ALA A 462 -21.44 -31.70 -7.13
CA ALA A 462 -20.90 -32.80 -6.34
C ALA A 462 -19.37 -32.89 -6.49
N ARG A 463 -18.84 -32.80 -7.72
CA ARG A 463 -17.38 -32.88 -7.96
C ARG A 463 -16.62 -31.70 -7.35
N VAL A 464 -17.12 -30.47 -7.51
CA VAL A 464 -16.45 -29.31 -6.93
C VAL A 464 -16.55 -29.33 -5.39
N THR A 465 -17.67 -29.79 -4.82
CA THR A 465 -17.83 -29.98 -3.37
C THR A 465 -16.81 -30.97 -2.78
N ARG A 466 -16.55 -32.08 -3.49
CA ARG A 466 -15.51 -33.05 -3.13
C ARG A 466 -14.12 -32.45 -3.20
N LEU A 467 -13.79 -31.72 -4.28
CA LEU A 467 -12.50 -31.04 -4.44
C LEU A 467 -12.30 -29.93 -3.40
N HIS A 468 -13.36 -29.24 -3.01
CA HIS A 468 -13.33 -28.24 -1.97
C HIS A 468 -12.96 -28.85 -0.62
N SER A 469 -13.64 -29.93 -0.25
CA SER A 469 -13.35 -30.69 0.96
C SER A 469 -11.92 -31.26 0.96
N ALA A 470 -11.46 -31.76 -0.19
CA ALA A 470 -10.08 -32.22 -0.36
C ALA A 470 -9.03 -31.09 -0.18
N THR A 471 -9.40 -29.85 -0.49
CA THR A 471 -8.51 -28.69 -0.36
C THR A 471 -8.22 -28.37 1.12
N HIS A 472 -9.21 -28.46 2.00
CA HIS A 472 -8.99 -28.33 3.45
C HIS A 472 -8.14 -29.47 4.02
N LEU A 473 -8.35 -30.71 3.56
CA LEU A 473 -7.51 -31.83 3.98
C LEU A 473 -6.06 -31.65 3.52
N LEU A 474 -5.84 -31.14 2.31
CA LEU A 474 -4.52 -30.80 1.78
C LEU A 474 -3.84 -29.72 2.65
N GLN A 475 -4.56 -28.67 3.03
CA GLN A 475 -4.01 -27.62 3.89
C GLN A 475 -3.58 -28.15 5.25
N ALA A 476 -4.42 -28.97 5.90
CA ALA A 476 -4.10 -29.59 7.17
C ALA A 476 -2.88 -30.54 7.05
N ALA A 477 -2.83 -31.36 5.99
CA ALA A 477 -1.70 -32.25 5.71
C ALA A 477 -0.40 -31.47 5.47
N LEU A 478 -0.45 -30.37 4.71
CA LEU A 478 0.70 -29.49 4.49
C LEU A 478 1.24 -28.94 5.82
N ARG A 479 0.36 -28.44 6.70
CA ARG A 479 0.76 -27.93 8.02
C ARG A 479 1.32 -29.02 8.92
N LYS A 480 0.80 -30.24 8.84
CA LYS A 480 1.28 -31.39 9.61
C LYS A 480 2.66 -31.87 9.15
N VAL A 481 2.91 -31.92 7.84
CA VAL A 481 4.16 -32.45 7.27
C VAL A 481 5.26 -31.40 7.19
N LEU A 482 4.93 -30.18 6.75
CA LEU A 482 5.91 -29.12 6.48
C LEU A 482 6.04 -28.10 7.63
N GLY A 483 5.13 -28.14 8.60
CA GLY A 483 5.15 -27.30 9.80
C GLY A 483 4.01 -26.28 9.89
N PRO A 484 3.74 -25.77 11.10
CA PRO A 484 2.58 -24.92 11.39
C PRO A 484 2.68 -23.51 10.78
N ASP A 485 3.84 -23.11 10.27
CA ASP A 485 4.05 -21.82 9.61
C ASP A 485 3.57 -21.78 8.17
N VAL A 486 3.15 -22.92 7.60
CA VAL A 486 2.54 -22.96 6.27
C VAL A 486 1.19 -22.25 6.30
N ARG A 487 1.06 -21.19 5.50
CA ARG A 487 -0.15 -20.39 5.33
C ARG A 487 -0.65 -20.51 3.89
N GLN A 488 -1.97 -20.53 3.70
CA GLN A 488 -2.55 -20.41 2.38
C GLN A 488 -2.27 -19.02 1.80
N MET A 489 -1.80 -18.99 0.55
CA MET A 489 -1.50 -17.78 -0.22
C MET A 489 -2.48 -17.59 -1.39
N GLY A 490 -3.28 -18.62 -1.70
CA GLY A 490 -4.34 -18.59 -2.69
C GLY A 490 -4.89 -20.00 -2.94
N SER A 491 -6.15 -20.09 -3.33
CA SER A 491 -6.79 -21.35 -3.73
C SER A 491 -7.65 -21.11 -4.98
N ASP A 492 -7.87 -22.15 -5.77
CA ASP A 492 -8.70 -22.13 -6.98
C ASP A 492 -9.15 -23.56 -7.29
N ILE A 493 -10.47 -23.76 -7.36
CA ILE A 493 -11.08 -25.07 -7.56
C ILE A 493 -11.88 -25.04 -8.86
N THR A 494 -11.61 -26.00 -9.74
CA THR A 494 -12.40 -26.24 -10.95
C THR A 494 -13.03 -27.63 -10.88
N ILE A 495 -13.83 -27.99 -11.87
CA ILE A 495 -14.44 -29.33 -11.97
C ILE A 495 -13.42 -30.46 -12.15
N GLU A 496 -12.18 -30.13 -12.56
CA GLU A 496 -11.14 -31.12 -12.86
C GLU A 496 -10.06 -31.19 -11.77
N ARG A 497 -9.84 -30.10 -11.03
CA ARG A 497 -8.69 -29.99 -10.13
C ARG A 497 -8.87 -28.92 -9.06
N THR A 498 -8.08 -29.03 -8.01
CA THR A 498 -7.78 -27.95 -7.08
C THR A 498 -6.35 -27.44 -7.31
N ARG A 499 -6.15 -26.13 -7.16
CA ARG A 499 -4.87 -25.44 -7.16
C ARG A 499 -4.72 -24.76 -5.81
N PHE A 500 -3.72 -25.17 -5.05
CA PHE A 500 -3.46 -24.66 -3.71
C PHE A 500 -2.09 -24.01 -3.64
N ASP A 501 -2.05 -22.73 -3.30
CA ASP A 501 -0.85 -21.92 -3.15
C ASP A 501 -0.57 -21.70 -1.66
N PHE A 502 0.66 -21.94 -1.22
CA PHE A 502 1.02 -21.88 0.20
C PHE A 502 2.42 -21.30 0.42
N SER A 503 2.61 -20.67 1.58
CA SER A 503 3.88 -20.05 1.97
C SER A 503 4.88 -21.14 2.37
N PHE A 504 5.94 -21.30 1.58
CA PHE A 504 7.01 -22.24 1.91
C PHE A 504 8.31 -21.86 1.20
N GLY A 505 9.43 -21.90 1.95
CA GLY A 505 10.69 -21.28 1.55
C GLY A 505 11.54 -22.07 0.54
N HIS A 506 11.24 -23.36 0.33
CA HIS A 506 11.99 -24.21 -0.60
C HIS A 506 11.07 -25.14 -1.40
N LYS A 507 11.65 -25.89 -2.34
CA LYS A 507 10.90 -26.86 -3.16
C LYS A 507 10.53 -28.06 -2.29
N VAL A 508 9.23 -28.41 -2.27
CA VAL A 508 8.76 -29.63 -1.60
C VAL A 508 9.37 -30.84 -2.29
N THR A 509 10.02 -31.69 -1.50
CA THR A 509 10.69 -32.90 -1.98
C THR A 509 9.66 -33.93 -2.43
N GLN A 510 10.08 -34.91 -3.24
CA GLN A 510 9.18 -35.97 -3.68
C GLN A 510 8.67 -36.84 -2.52
N ASP A 511 9.49 -37.05 -1.49
CA ASP A 511 9.11 -37.83 -0.31
C ASP A 511 8.09 -37.07 0.55
N GLU A 512 8.27 -35.76 0.72
CA GLU A 512 7.26 -34.91 1.40
C GLU A 512 5.95 -34.89 0.61
N LEU A 513 5.98 -34.73 -0.71
CA LEU A 513 4.77 -34.76 -1.55
C LEU A 513 4.03 -36.09 -1.41
N LYS A 514 4.76 -37.20 -1.43
CA LYS A 514 4.18 -38.53 -1.23
C LYS A 514 3.59 -38.69 0.18
N THR A 515 4.26 -38.13 1.19
CA THR A 515 3.77 -38.13 2.57
C THR A 515 2.48 -37.33 2.72
N ILE A 516 2.42 -36.14 2.09
CA ILE A 516 1.22 -35.29 2.07
C ILE A 516 0.07 -36.00 1.36
N GLU A 517 0.30 -36.58 0.18
CA GLU A 517 -0.72 -37.32 -0.57
C GLU A 517 -1.25 -38.53 0.23
N ASN A 518 -0.35 -39.30 0.87
CA ASN A 518 -0.73 -40.43 1.70
C ASN A 518 -1.53 -40.00 2.94
N GLU A 519 -1.15 -38.89 3.58
CA GLU A 519 -1.87 -38.35 4.73
C GLU A 519 -3.30 -37.95 4.34
N VAL A 520 -3.47 -37.21 3.23
CA VAL A 520 -4.81 -36.82 2.75
C VAL A 520 -5.66 -38.06 2.47
N ASN A 521 -5.12 -39.06 1.77
CA ASN A 521 -5.85 -40.30 1.48
C ASN A 521 -6.15 -41.12 2.75
N HIS A 522 -5.24 -41.16 3.71
CA HIS A 522 -5.48 -41.82 5.00
C HIS A 522 -6.65 -41.18 5.76
N VAL A 523 -6.73 -39.85 5.77
CA VAL A 523 -7.85 -39.14 6.40
C VAL A 523 -9.15 -39.38 5.64
N ILE A 524 -9.11 -39.40 4.30
CA ILE A 524 -10.26 -39.77 3.47
C ILE A 524 -10.79 -41.15 3.86
N GLU A 525 -9.92 -42.17 3.88
CA GLU A 525 -10.26 -43.56 4.23
C GLU A 525 -10.73 -43.72 5.68
N SER A 526 -10.34 -42.80 6.56
CA SER A 526 -10.74 -42.80 7.98
C SER A 526 -12.18 -42.31 8.22
N ASP A 527 -12.86 -41.80 7.18
CA ASP A 527 -14.27 -41.41 7.20
C ASP A 527 -14.63 -40.41 8.31
N LEU A 528 -13.96 -39.25 8.31
CA LEU A 528 -14.24 -38.17 9.25
C LEU A 528 -15.58 -37.52 8.89
N GLY A 529 -16.37 -37.21 9.91
CA GLY A 529 -17.60 -36.43 9.76
C GLY A 529 -17.28 -34.94 9.61
N VAL A 530 -18.03 -34.25 8.75
CA VAL A 530 -17.89 -32.81 8.54
C VAL A 530 -19.04 -32.08 9.23
N THR A 531 -18.71 -31.21 10.18
CA THR A 531 -19.70 -30.40 10.91
C THR A 531 -19.59 -28.92 10.53
N GLN A 532 -20.74 -28.23 10.52
CA GLN A 532 -20.83 -26.80 10.25
C GLN A 532 -21.48 -26.10 11.45
N GLU A 533 -20.79 -25.10 11.99
CA GLU A 533 -21.30 -24.24 13.06
C GLU A 533 -21.25 -22.78 12.58
N THR A 534 -22.19 -21.96 13.05
CA THR A 534 -22.15 -20.51 12.83
C THR A 534 -21.92 -19.84 14.19
N MET A 535 -20.84 -19.08 14.32
CA MET A 535 -20.43 -18.47 15.59
C MET A 535 -19.74 -17.12 15.37
N PRO A 536 -19.56 -16.29 16.42
CA PRO A 536 -18.81 -15.05 16.32
C PRO A 536 -17.36 -15.29 15.87
N PHE A 537 -16.82 -14.40 15.04
CA PHE A 537 -15.44 -14.49 14.53
C PHE A 537 -14.40 -14.66 15.65
N ALA A 538 -14.52 -13.88 16.73
CA ALA A 538 -13.62 -13.96 17.88
C ALA A 538 -13.65 -15.33 18.56
N GLU A 539 -14.82 -15.97 18.63
CA GLU A 539 -14.96 -17.31 19.20
C GLU A 539 -14.36 -18.37 18.29
N ALA A 540 -14.56 -18.26 16.97
CA ALA A 540 -13.97 -19.15 15.98
C ALA A 540 -12.44 -19.14 16.05
N THR A 541 -11.82 -17.95 16.11
CA THR A 541 -10.38 -17.79 16.24
C THR A 541 -9.87 -18.36 17.57
N ALA A 542 -10.58 -18.13 18.68
CA ALA A 542 -10.21 -18.69 19.99
C ALA A 542 -10.25 -20.23 20.02
N ARG A 543 -11.14 -20.84 19.23
CA ARG A 543 -11.22 -22.30 19.02
C ARG A 543 -10.16 -22.85 18.05
N GLY A 544 -9.22 -22.02 17.60
CA GLY A 544 -8.14 -22.41 16.71
C GLY A 544 -8.54 -22.58 15.25
N ALA A 545 -9.67 -22.01 14.82
CA ALA A 545 -10.07 -22.07 13.43
C ALA A 545 -9.10 -21.25 12.55
N LEU A 546 -8.64 -21.85 11.45
CA LEU A 546 -7.83 -21.13 10.47
C LEU A 546 -8.70 -20.11 9.74
N HIS A 547 -8.14 -18.92 9.53
CA HIS A 547 -8.76 -17.79 8.86
C HIS A 547 -7.67 -17.12 8.01
N PHE A 548 -8.08 -16.52 6.90
CA PHE A 548 -7.15 -16.00 5.90
C PHE A 548 -7.09 -14.48 5.97
N PHE A 549 -5.88 -13.94 6.14
CA PHE A 549 -5.63 -12.51 6.40
C PHE A 549 -6.11 -11.56 5.29
N ARG A 550 -6.46 -12.09 4.11
CA ARG A 550 -6.94 -11.31 2.96
C ARG A 550 -8.46 -11.20 2.88
N GLU A 551 -9.19 -11.93 3.72
CA GLU A 551 -10.65 -11.97 3.68
C GLU A 551 -11.25 -11.16 4.82
N LYS A 552 -12.19 -10.27 4.49
CA LYS A 552 -12.99 -9.57 5.49
C LYS A 552 -14.08 -10.50 5.97
N TYR A 553 -13.97 -10.97 7.21
CA TYR A 553 -14.97 -11.85 7.80
C TYR A 553 -16.11 -11.04 8.45
N PRO A 554 -17.38 -11.42 8.24
CA PRO A 554 -18.52 -10.85 8.98
C PRO A 554 -18.45 -11.19 10.47
N GLU A 555 -19.24 -10.50 11.30
CA GLU A 555 -19.28 -10.73 12.76
C GLU A 555 -19.61 -12.18 13.12
N MET A 556 -20.53 -12.80 12.38
CA MET A 556 -20.88 -14.22 12.48
C MET A 556 -20.31 -14.97 11.28
N VAL A 557 -19.45 -15.97 11.54
CA VAL A 557 -18.77 -16.77 10.52
C VAL A 557 -19.24 -18.21 10.54
N LYS A 558 -19.18 -18.88 9.39
CA LYS A 558 -19.36 -20.32 9.28
C LYS A 558 -18.02 -21.01 9.47
N VAL A 559 -17.96 -21.97 10.37
CA VAL A 559 -16.78 -22.78 10.66
C VAL A 559 -17.09 -24.22 10.28
N TYR A 560 -16.25 -24.79 9.42
CA TYR A 560 -16.30 -26.21 9.07
C TYR A 560 -15.21 -26.96 9.82
N SER A 561 -15.58 -28.08 10.44
CA SER A 561 -14.64 -28.96 11.16
C SER A 561 -14.71 -30.39 10.62
N PHE A 562 -13.55 -31.01 10.40
CA PHE A 562 -13.41 -32.42 10.03
C PHE A 562 -13.07 -33.21 11.29
N VAL A 563 -14.01 -34.02 11.77
CA VAL A 563 -13.99 -34.64 13.10
C VAL A 563 -13.95 -36.17 12.99
N ALA A 564 -12.98 -36.78 13.67
CA ALA A 564 -12.85 -38.23 13.77
C ALA A 564 -13.86 -38.83 14.77
N LYS A 565 -14.05 -40.16 14.70
CA LYS A 565 -15.04 -40.89 15.52
C LYS A 565 -14.77 -40.81 17.03
N ASP A 566 -13.53 -40.56 17.42
CA ASP A 566 -13.10 -40.35 18.80
C ASP A 566 -13.21 -38.88 19.28
N GLY A 567 -13.71 -37.99 18.41
CA GLY A 567 -13.88 -36.56 18.68
C GLY A 567 -12.66 -35.69 18.35
N ALA A 568 -11.57 -36.26 17.85
CA ALA A 568 -10.40 -35.47 17.44
C ALA A 568 -10.70 -34.65 16.17
N VAL A 569 -10.27 -33.39 16.15
CA VAL A 569 -10.47 -32.46 15.02
C VAL A 569 -9.21 -32.42 14.16
N TYR A 570 -9.33 -32.80 12.89
CA TYR A 570 -8.21 -32.82 11.96
C TYR A 570 -8.00 -31.47 11.27
N SER A 571 -9.07 -30.84 10.80
CA SER A 571 -9.05 -29.47 10.28
C SER A 571 -10.25 -28.69 10.80
N ARG A 572 -10.05 -27.38 11.00
CA ARG A 572 -11.08 -26.42 11.40
C ARG A 572 -10.79 -25.08 10.73
N GLU A 573 -11.69 -24.64 9.86
CA GLU A 573 -11.45 -23.48 9.01
C GLU A 573 -12.73 -22.64 8.84
N LEU A 574 -12.57 -21.33 8.71
CA LEU A 574 -13.65 -20.43 8.31
C LEU A 574 -13.87 -20.60 6.81
N CYS A 575 -15.07 -21.04 6.40
CA CYS A 575 -15.37 -21.32 5.01
C CYS A 575 -16.85 -21.09 4.70
N GLY A 576 -17.14 -20.49 3.54
CA GLY A 576 -18.49 -20.17 3.08
C GLY A 576 -19.12 -21.19 2.13
N GLY A 577 -18.31 -22.05 1.52
CA GLY A 577 -18.71 -22.95 0.46
C GLY A 577 -19.19 -24.33 0.92
N PRO A 578 -19.75 -25.12 0.00
CA PRO A 578 -20.25 -26.45 0.26
C PRO A 578 -19.12 -27.44 0.53
N HIS A 579 -19.40 -28.39 1.42
CA HIS A 579 -18.54 -29.52 1.76
C HIS A 579 -19.31 -30.83 1.70
N VAL A 580 -18.58 -31.93 1.56
CA VAL A 580 -19.12 -33.27 1.76
C VAL A 580 -19.53 -33.45 3.23
N THR A 581 -20.39 -34.42 3.51
CA THR A 581 -20.75 -34.75 4.90
C THR A 581 -19.76 -35.70 5.55
N HIS A 582 -19.10 -36.53 4.75
CA HIS A 582 -18.13 -37.53 5.15
C HIS A 582 -16.92 -37.51 4.22
N THR A 583 -15.70 -37.65 4.77
CA THR A 583 -14.48 -37.59 3.94
C THR A 583 -14.39 -38.72 2.92
N LEU A 584 -15.03 -39.88 3.15
CA LEU A 584 -15.10 -40.96 2.15
C LEU A 584 -15.75 -40.52 0.84
N GLU A 585 -16.65 -39.55 0.87
CA GLU A 585 -17.33 -39.05 -0.34
C GLU A 585 -16.36 -38.37 -1.32
N ILE A 586 -15.17 -37.96 -0.86
CA ILE A 586 -14.17 -37.26 -1.67
C ILE A 586 -13.62 -38.17 -2.78
N GLY A 587 -13.53 -39.49 -2.53
CA GLY A 587 -12.82 -40.43 -3.41
C GLY A 587 -11.30 -40.36 -3.17
N LYS A 588 -10.50 -40.76 -4.15
CA LYS A 588 -9.03 -40.81 -4.01
C LYS A 588 -8.37 -39.49 -4.39
N PHE A 589 -7.56 -38.93 -3.50
CA PHE A 589 -6.82 -37.70 -3.76
C PHE A 589 -5.47 -37.96 -4.43
N ARG A 590 -5.10 -37.13 -5.41
CA ARG A 590 -3.82 -37.24 -6.11
C ARG A 590 -3.21 -35.89 -6.42
N ILE A 591 -1.95 -35.70 -6.04
CA ILE A 591 -1.12 -34.56 -6.41
C ILE A 591 -0.61 -34.76 -7.84
N MET A 592 -0.99 -33.86 -8.74
CA MET A 592 -0.56 -33.90 -10.13
C MET A 592 0.82 -33.28 -10.31
N LYS A 593 1.04 -32.12 -9.67
CA LYS A 593 2.32 -31.42 -9.73
C LYS A 593 2.47 -30.38 -8.64
N GLU A 594 3.74 -30.07 -8.36
CA GLU A 594 4.19 -29.01 -7.47
C GLU A 594 5.13 -28.08 -8.26
N GLU A 595 4.95 -26.76 -8.12
CA GLU A 595 5.80 -25.76 -8.76
C GLU A 595 5.93 -24.48 -7.91
N ALA A 596 6.99 -23.69 -8.15
CA ALA A 596 7.08 -22.35 -7.58
C ALA A 596 6.03 -21.44 -8.23
N SER A 597 5.22 -20.73 -7.44
CA SER A 597 4.29 -19.72 -7.95
C SER A 597 4.92 -18.33 -7.94
N SER A 598 5.60 -17.98 -6.85
CA SER A 598 6.34 -16.74 -6.65
C SER A 598 7.38 -16.94 -5.54
N SER A 599 8.20 -15.92 -5.24
CA SER A 599 9.14 -16.00 -4.12
C SER A 599 8.41 -16.34 -2.82
N GLY A 600 8.90 -17.33 -2.08
CA GLY A 600 8.30 -17.81 -0.83
C GLY A 600 6.93 -18.50 -0.96
N VAL A 601 6.43 -18.73 -2.18
CA VAL A 601 5.12 -19.36 -2.42
C VAL A 601 5.24 -20.56 -3.35
N ARG A 602 4.77 -21.71 -2.88
CA ARG A 602 4.69 -22.97 -3.63
C ARG A 602 3.24 -23.22 -4.05
N ARG A 603 3.07 -23.97 -5.13
CA ARG A 603 1.75 -24.29 -5.71
C ARG A 603 1.65 -25.79 -5.95
N ILE A 604 0.64 -26.41 -5.36
CA ILE A 604 0.22 -27.77 -5.65
C ILE A 604 -1.01 -27.72 -6.56
N ARG A 605 -1.02 -28.56 -7.60
CA ARG A 605 -2.25 -28.92 -8.31
C ARG A 605 -2.57 -30.37 -8.02
N ALA A 606 -3.80 -30.62 -7.61
CA ALA A 606 -4.27 -31.95 -7.27
C ALA A 606 -5.66 -32.20 -7.86
N THR A 607 -6.04 -33.46 -7.96
CA THR A 607 -7.34 -33.90 -8.44
C THR A 607 -7.89 -35.00 -7.53
N ILE A 608 -9.14 -35.37 -7.77
CA ILE A 608 -9.79 -36.51 -7.12
C ILE A 608 -10.21 -37.52 -8.18
N GLU A 609 -9.98 -38.78 -7.89
CA GLU A 609 -10.43 -39.93 -8.68
C GLU A 609 -11.63 -40.57 -7.93
N PRO A 610 -12.66 -41.06 -8.64
CA PRO A 610 -13.84 -41.66 -8.00
C PRO A 610 -13.54 -42.83 -7.07
#